data_AF-A0AAW1RVA6-F1
#
_entry.id   AF-A0AAW1RVA6-F1
#
_cell.length_a   1.000
_cell.length_b   1.000
_cell.length_c   1.000
_cell.angle_alpha   90.00
_cell.angle_beta   90.00
_cell.angle_gamma   90.00
#
_symmetry.space_group_name_H-M   'P 1'
#
loop_
_entity.id
_entity.type
_entity.pdbx_description
1 polymer ?
#
loop_
_entity_poly.entity_id
_entity_poly.type
_entity_poly.pdbx_seq_one_letter_code
_entity_poly.pdbx_strand_id
1 'polypeptide(L)'
;MQGDSESAGIYGSQSREDYSEDDVEHYFNYMGMLATEGTYDRLNSMLSQGLAPVDLLLMMAASENDAPKVAELLRAGADASTRNLDGKCARELATSDLIFELLDEPKTASIAVLGRFGDDAEQAVVLLSRTAFAPDHAQDILRSLLGVKRLFQNDVYTKGCGSPAPPVFNVVNFDIIYPATEKHISKHTAQTYKMAQEDPELYAAATLPFINAIPAQRLAWVYNILEKRAEVDRLIFEDPDEETGFMLHPDLKWDQSQAQSLYCIALCVRRDLRCLRDLNASHLPLLHNIRSKCHQAVLDRYGVGSHHLRLFIHYPPSYYHLHVHVAHVQLDGGAGMAAGKAHLLDDVIDSITLLPDYYARRTLSFTIGSRDPLLVALADAQQGRKRKAPEAPEA
;
A
#
# COMPACT_ATOMS: atom_id res chain seq x y z
N MET A 1 -5.34 -44.96 8.33
CA MET A 1 -4.15 -44.23 8.81
C MET A 1 -3.95 -43.09 7.84
N GLN A 2 -4.60 -41.97 8.15
CA GLN A 2 -4.54 -40.72 7.39
C GLN A 2 -3.21 -40.05 7.74
N GLY A 3 -2.34 -39.90 6.75
CA GLY A 3 -1.25 -38.94 6.82
C GLY A 3 -1.85 -37.57 6.59
N ASP A 4 -2.41 -37.00 7.65
CA ASP A 4 -2.86 -35.62 7.67
C ASP A 4 -1.62 -34.72 7.79
N SER A 5 -1.52 -33.73 6.90
CA SER A 5 -0.44 -32.75 6.87
C SER A 5 -0.46 -31.80 8.08
N GLU A 6 -1.39 -32.00 9.02
CA GLU A 6 -1.42 -31.35 10.34
C GLU A 6 -0.25 -31.75 11.27
N SER A 7 0.50 -32.81 10.97
CA SER A 7 1.54 -33.33 11.89
C SER A 7 2.90 -32.61 11.87
N ALA A 8 3.08 -31.54 11.08
CA ALA A 8 4.37 -30.85 10.94
C ALA A 8 4.37 -29.39 11.44
N GLY A 9 3.56 -29.09 12.45
CA GLY A 9 3.29 -27.75 12.97
C GLY A 9 4.44 -26.75 12.93
N ILE A 10 4.50 -25.95 11.85
CA ILE A 10 5.00 -24.58 11.72
C ILE A 10 4.39 -24.05 10.41
N TYR A 11 3.38 -23.18 10.45
CA TYR A 11 3.18 -22.22 9.36
C TYR A 11 2.64 -20.91 9.94
N GLY A 12 3.44 -19.85 9.77
CA GLY A 12 2.93 -18.49 9.83
C GLY A 12 1.93 -18.27 8.69
N SER A 13 1.15 -17.19 8.77
CA SER A 13 0.26 -16.77 7.68
C SER A 13 1.04 -16.73 6.36
N GLN A 14 0.71 -17.64 5.44
CA GLN A 14 1.30 -17.66 4.09
C GLN A 14 1.01 -16.32 3.40
N SER A 15 2.06 -15.77 2.80
CA SER A 15 2.05 -14.60 1.94
C SER A 15 1.82 -15.00 0.48
N ARG A 16 1.57 -14.03 -0.40
CA ARG A 16 1.27 -14.24 -1.81
C ARG A 16 2.35 -15.07 -2.52
N GLU A 17 3.59 -14.88 -2.10
CA GLU A 17 4.80 -15.48 -2.65
C GLU A 17 5.04 -16.92 -2.16
N ASP A 18 4.31 -17.36 -1.13
CA ASP A 18 4.43 -18.71 -0.58
C ASP A 18 3.62 -19.75 -1.36
N TYR A 19 2.78 -19.31 -2.31
CA TYR A 19 1.98 -20.21 -3.17
C TYR A 19 2.71 -20.49 -4.48
N SER A 20 2.79 -21.77 -4.84
CA SER A 20 3.46 -22.30 -6.01
C SER A 20 2.50 -22.98 -6.98
N GLU A 21 2.98 -23.34 -8.18
CA GLU A 21 2.20 -24.10 -9.15
C GLU A 21 1.78 -25.47 -8.59
N ASP A 22 2.61 -26.07 -7.74
CA ASP A 22 2.31 -27.34 -7.05
C ASP A 22 1.08 -27.21 -6.14
N ASP A 23 0.88 -26.05 -5.49
CA ASP A 23 -0.31 -25.80 -4.66
C ASP A 23 -1.59 -25.69 -5.49
N VAL A 24 -1.48 -25.11 -6.69
CA VAL A 24 -2.59 -25.02 -7.66
C VAL A 24 -2.96 -26.43 -8.13
N GLU A 25 -1.95 -27.23 -8.51
CA GLU A 25 -2.16 -28.62 -8.93
C GLU A 25 -2.72 -29.47 -7.78
N HIS A 26 -2.22 -29.29 -6.55
CA HIS A 26 -2.72 -30.00 -5.38
C HIS A 26 -4.19 -29.66 -5.10
N TYR A 27 -4.55 -28.37 -5.12
CA TYR A 27 -5.94 -27.95 -4.94
C TYR A 27 -6.84 -28.44 -6.08
N PHE A 28 -6.37 -28.39 -7.33
CA PHE A 28 -7.06 -28.93 -8.50
C PHE A 28 -7.39 -30.42 -8.35
N ASN A 29 -6.39 -31.21 -7.94
CA ASN A 29 -6.53 -32.64 -7.71
C ASN A 29 -7.42 -32.95 -6.50
N TYR A 30 -7.30 -32.14 -5.44
CA TYR A 30 -8.09 -32.27 -4.21
C TYR A 30 -9.59 -32.01 -4.43
N MET A 31 -9.95 -31.03 -5.27
CA MET A 31 -11.34 -30.69 -5.58
C MET A 31 -12.07 -31.74 -6.42
N GLY A 32 -11.43 -32.87 -6.72
CA GLY A 32 -12.10 -34.02 -7.33
C GLY A 32 -12.53 -33.79 -8.77
N MET A 33 -11.83 -32.90 -9.50
CA MET A 33 -11.87 -32.89 -10.97
C MET A 33 -11.28 -34.22 -11.48
N LEU A 34 -12.08 -35.29 -11.42
CA LEU A 34 -11.76 -36.58 -12.00
C LEU A 34 -11.35 -36.34 -13.45
N ALA A 35 -10.16 -36.81 -13.82
CA ALA A 35 -9.55 -36.63 -15.14
C ALA A 35 -10.49 -37.10 -16.25
N THR A 36 -11.34 -36.19 -16.73
CA THR A 36 -11.96 -36.27 -18.05
C THR A 36 -10.94 -35.83 -19.09
N GLU A 37 -11.12 -36.24 -20.34
CA GLU A 37 -10.23 -35.84 -21.44
C GLU A 37 -10.17 -34.29 -21.53
N GLY A 38 -8.96 -33.71 -21.50
CA GLY A 38 -8.74 -32.26 -21.59
C GLY A 38 -8.65 -31.47 -20.26
N THR A 39 -8.82 -32.12 -19.10
CA THR A 39 -8.81 -31.40 -17.80
C THR A 39 -7.42 -30.91 -17.39
N TYR A 40 -6.36 -31.72 -17.62
CA TYR A 40 -4.97 -31.30 -17.38
C TYR A 40 -4.46 -30.30 -18.42
N ASP A 41 -4.96 -30.36 -19.66
CA ASP A 41 -4.64 -29.35 -20.68
C ASP A 41 -5.16 -27.97 -20.26
N ARG A 42 -6.32 -27.92 -19.60
CA ARG A 42 -6.86 -26.68 -19.03
C ARG A 42 -6.03 -26.18 -17.85
N LEU A 43 -5.60 -27.05 -16.94
CA LEU A 43 -4.71 -26.68 -15.83
C LEU A 43 -3.38 -26.12 -16.35
N ASN A 44 -2.74 -26.82 -17.29
CA ASN A 44 -1.50 -26.38 -17.93
C ASN A 44 -1.68 -25.03 -18.65
N SER A 45 -2.81 -24.84 -19.33
CA SER A 45 -3.14 -23.57 -19.97
C SER A 45 -3.32 -22.44 -18.95
N MET A 46 -3.93 -22.74 -17.79
CA MET A 46 -4.10 -21.76 -16.71
C MET A 46 -2.77 -21.32 -16.10
N LEU A 47 -1.85 -22.26 -15.83
CA LEU A 47 -0.50 -21.99 -15.33
C LEU A 47 0.34 -21.21 -16.32
N SER A 48 0.19 -21.46 -17.63
CA SER A 48 0.93 -20.77 -18.70
C SER A 48 0.63 -19.27 -18.85
N GLN A 49 -0.39 -18.73 -18.15
CA GLN A 49 -0.75 -17.30 -18.20
C GLN A 49 0.22 -16.39 -17.43
N GLY A 50 1.14 -16.97 -16.64
CA GLY A 50 2.06 -16.19 -15.79
C GLY A 50 1.35 -15.43 -14.66
N LEU A 51 0.15 -15.87 -14.29
CA LEU A 51 -0.58 -15.35 -13.12
C LEU A 51 0.03 -15.91 -11.84
N ALA A 52 -0.08 -15.15 -10.74
CA ALA A 52 0.39 -15.65 -9.45
C ALA A 52 -0.44 -16.88 -9.02
N PRO A 53 0.19 -17.95 -8.51
CA PRO A 53 -0.52 -19.15 -8.08
C PRO A 53 -1.66 -18.88 -7.09
N VAL A 54 -1.48 -17.93 -6.16
CA VAL A 54 -2.52 -17.53 -5.19
C VAL A 54 -3.78 -16.94 -5.86
N ASP A 55 -3.65 -16.28 -7.01
CA ASP A 55 -4.77 -15.69 -7.75
C ASP A 55 -5.54 -16.77 -8.53
N LEU A 56 -4.82 -17.74 -9.09
CA LEU A 56 -5.41 -18.91 -9.74
C LEU A 56 -6.22 -19.73 -8.73
N LEU A 57 -5.64 -19.99 -7.56
CA LEU A 57 -6.31 -20.63 -6.45
C LEU A 57 -7.56 -19.86 -6.00
N LEU A 58 -7.50 -18.52 -5.96
CA LEU A 58 -8.66 -17.71 -5.56
C LEU A 58 -9.82 -17.87 -6.54
N MET A 59 -9.53 -17.89 -7.84
CA MET A 59 -10.55 -18.10 -8.87
C MET A 59 -11.16 -19.50 -8.80
N MET A 60 -10.34 -20.54 -8.53
CA MET A 60 -10.83 -21.91 -8.36
C MET A 60 -11.66 -22.07 -7.08
N ALA A 61 -11.18 -21.53 -5.95
CA ALA A 61 -11.92 -21.56 -4.69
C ALA A 61 -13.24 -20.78 -4.80
N ALA A 62 -13.25 -19.68 -5.55
CA ALA A 62 -14.46 -18.91 -5.82
C ALA A 62 -15.46 -19.68 -6.69
N SER A 63 -15.01 -20.35 -7.77
CA SER A 63 -15.91 -21.15 -8.62
C SER A 63 -16.53 -22.34 -7.89
N GLU A 64 -15.78 -22.95 -6.98
CA GLU A 64 -16.23 -24.09 -6.18
C GLU A 64 -16.99 -23.68 -4.91
N ASN A 65 -17.16 -22.39 -4.70
CA ASN A 65 -17.77 -21.80 -3.52
C ASN A 65 -17.11 -22.19 -2.17
N ASP A 66 -15.80 -22.40 -2.16
CA ASP A 66 -14.99 -22.71 -0.97
C ASP A 66 -14.64 -21.45 -0.17
N ALA A 67 -15.59 -21.00 0.66
CA ALA A 67 -15.46 -19.78 1.44
C ALA A 67 -14.23 -19.76 2.41
N PRO A 68 -13.90 -20.86 3.13
CA PRO A 68 -12.68 -20.92 3.93
C PRO A 68 -11.41 -20.65 3.11
N LYS A 69 -11.30 -21.27 1.93
CA LYS A 69 -10.13 -21.11 1.06
C LYS A 69 -10.09 -19.74 0.41
N VAL A 70 -11.21 -19.19 -0.05
CA VAL A 70 -11.30 -17.79 -0.52
C VAL A 70 -10.82 -16.82 0.56
N ALA A 71 -11.27 -16.98 1.81
CA ALA A 71 -10.85 -16.11 2.91
C ALA A 71 -9.37 -16.27 3.29
N GLU A 72 -8.79 -17.45 3.12
CA GLU A 72 -7.35 -17.71 3.29
C GLU A 72 -6.55 -16.98 2.21
N LEU A 73 -6.91 -17.17 0.94
CA LEU A 73 -6.20 -16.63 -0.21
C LEU A 73 -6.28 -15.09 -0.26
N LEU A 74 -7.42 -14.50 0.08
CA LEU A 74 -7.54 -13.04 0.21
C LEU A 74 -6.63 -12.48 1.32
N ARG A 75 -6.48 -13.21 2.44
CA ARG A 75 -5.54 -12.83 3.52
C ARG A 75 -4.09 -12.98 3.12
N ALA A 76 -3.78 -13.98 2.30
CA ALA A 76 -2.46 -14.15 1.70
C ALA A 76 -2.13 -13.09 0.65
N GLY A 77 -3.10 -12.25 0.23
CA GLY A 77 -2.88 -11.17 -0.73
C GLY A 77 -3.19 -11.56 -2.17
N ALA A 78 -4.11 -12.51 -2.38
CA ALA A 78 -4.70 -12.77 -3.69
C ALA A 78 -5.40 -11.51 -4.24
N ASP A 79 -5.21 -11.27 -5.54
CA ASP A 79 -5.84 -10.18 -6.27
C ASP A 79 -7.17 -10.66 -6.86
N ALA A 80 -8.27 -10.28 -6.22
CA ALA A 80 -9.63 -10.60 -6.66
C ALA A 80 -10.00 -9.99 -8.02
N SER A 81 -9.20 -9.04 -8.54
CA SER A 81 -9.40 -8.42 -9.85
C SER A 81 -8.73 -9.17 -11.01
N THR A 82 -7.88 -10.17 -10.71
CA THR A 82 -7.24 -11.03 -11.71
C THR A 82 -8.30 -11.76 -12.55
N ARG A 83 -8.07 -11.84 -13.86
CA ARG A 83 -8.98 -12.48 -14.84
C ARG A 83 -8.34 -13.72 -15.44
N ASN A 84 -9.14 -14.77 -15.62
CA ASN A 84 -8.73 -16.01 -16.28
C ASN A 84 -8.78 -15.91 -17.82
N LEU A 85 -8.52 -17.03 -18.52
CA LEU A 85 -8.57 -17.15 -19.98
C LEU A 85 -9.92 -16.77 -20.59
N ASP A 86 -11.01 -17.02 -19.85
CA ASP A 86 -12.38 -16.68 -20.25
C ASP A 86 -12.71 -15.20 -19.94
N GLY A 87 -11.73 -14.43 -19.46
CA GLY A 87 -11.87 -13.04 -19.07
C GLY A 87 -12.66 -12.84 -17.78
N LYS A 88 -12.88 -13.86 -16.96
CA LYS A 88 -13.66 -13.77 -15.70
C LYS A 88 -12.77 -13.65 -14.46
N CYS A 89 -13.19 -12.85 -13.49
CA CYS A 89 -12.55 -12.77 -12.17
C CYS A 89 -13.25 -13.64 -11.12
N ALA A 90 -12.63 -13.80 -9.93
CA ALA A 90 -13.18 -14.61 -8.83
C ALA A 90 -14.63 -14.25 -8.48
N ARG A 91 -15.00 -12.96 -8.52
CA ARG A 91 -16.36 -12.47 -8.23
C ARG A 91 -17.40 -12.90 -9.26
N GLU A 92 -16.99 -13.01 -10.52
CA GLU A 92 -17.82 -13.42 -11.66
C GLU A 92 -17.91 -14.95 -11.79
N LEU A 93 -17.03 -15.68 -11.10
CA LEU A 93 -17.01 -17.15 -11.04
C LEU A 93 -17.82 -17.69 -9.84
N ALA A 94 -17.87 -16.96 -8.75
CA ALA A 94 -18.63 -17.36 -7.57
C ALA A 94 -20.15 -17.27 -7.77
N THR A 95 -20.88 -18.12 -7.04
CA THR A 95 -22.35 -18.09 -7.01
C THR A 95 -22.91 -17.95 -5.58
N SER A 96 -22.05 -18.00 -4.57
CA SER A 96 -22.39 -17.88 -3.15
C SER A 96 -22.34 -16.43 -2.66
N ASP A 97 -23.42 -15.97 -2.03
CA ASP A 97 -23.51 -14.66 -1.37
C ASP A 97 -22.41 -14.45 -0.32
N LEU A 98 -21.99 -15.53 0.37
CA LEU A 98 -20.90 -15.44 1.36
C LEU A 98 -19.54 -15.14 0.70
N ILE A 99 -19.31 -15.65 -0.51
CA ILE A 99 -18.06 -15.38 -1.24
C ILE A 99 -18.10 -14.00 -1.87
N PHE A 100 -19.28 -13.53 -2.28
CA PHE A 100 -19.47 -12.14 -2.69
C PHE A 100 -19.08 -11.20 -1.56
N GLU A 101 -19.56 -11.45 -0.33
CA GLU A 101 -19.17 -10.66 0.84
C GLU A 101 -17.66 -10.68 1.10
N LEU A 102 -17.00 -11.84 0.98
CA LEU A 102 -15.55 -11.96 1.18
C LEU A 102 -14.75 -11.22 0.09
N LEU A 103 -15.15 -11.33 -1.18
CA LEU A 103 -14.48 -10.70 -2.31
C LEU A 103 -14.71 -9.19 -2.37
N ASP A 104 -15.86 -8.73 -1.87
CA ASP A 104 -16.26 -7.32 -1.85
C ASP A 104 -15.85 -6.62 -0.53
N GLU A 105 -15.23 -7.33 0.44
CA GLU A 105 -14.84 -6.79 1.75
C GLU A 105 -13.74 -5.71 1.61
N PRO A 106 -14.03 -4.43 1.93
CA PRO A 106 -13.03 -3.38 1.83
C PRO A 106 -12.05 -3.47 3.01
N LYS A 107 -10.74 -3.37 2.71
CA LYS A 107 -9.65 -3.37 3.72
C LYS A 107 -9.72 -2.22 4.75
N THR A 108 -10.56 -1.21 4.49
CA THR A 108 -10.87 -0.13 5.43
C THR A 108 -12.38 0.00 5.52
N ALA A 109 -12.93 0.28 6.70
CA ALA A 109 -14.36 0.55 6.87
C ALA A 109 -14.74 1.96 6.38
N SER A 110 -14.26 2.35 5.20
CA SER A 110 -14.51 3.65 4.58
C SER A 110 -14.71 3.55 3.06
N ILE A 111 -15.53 4.44 2.49
CA ILE A 111 -15.82 4.53 1.06
C ILE A 111 -15.98 6.01 0.65
N ALA A 112 -15.61 6.36 -0.58
CA ALA A 112 -15.88 7.66 -1.17
C ALA A 112 -16.98 7.56 -2.23
N VAL A 113 -17.95 8.45 -2.18
CA VAL A 113 -19.12 8.50 -3.07
C VAL A 113 -19.11 9.83 -3.82
N LEU A 114 -19.16 9.79 -5.15
CA LEU A 114 -19.35 10.98 -5.99
C LEU A 114 -20.84 11.20 -6.24
N GLY A 115 -21.32 12.43 -6.05
CA GLY A 115 -22.73 12.78 -6.24
C GLY A 115 -22.95 14.27 -6.48
N ARG A 116 -24.21 14.70 -6.32
CA ARG A 116 -24.69 16.09 -6.38
C ARG A 116 -25.76 16.29 -5.30
N PHE A 117 -25.91 17.50 -4.80
CA PHE A 117 -26.97 17.83 -3.84
C PHE A 117 -28.21 18.35 -4.57
N GLY A 118 -29.30 17.60 -4.56
CA GLY A 118 -30.54 17.99 -5.27
C GLY A 118 -30.29 18.24 -6.77
N ASP A 119 -30.79 19.37 -7.26
CA ASP A 119 -30.64 19.80 -8.66
C ASP A 119 -29.38 20.64 -8.91
N ASP A 120 -28.45 20.67 -7.96
CA ASP A 120 -27.22 21.45 -8.13
C ASP A 120 -26.38 20.92 -9.30
N ALA A 121 -25.81 21.85 -10.07
CA ALA A 121 -24.90 21.54 -11.16
C ALA A 121 -23.53 21.08 -10.65
N GLU A 122 -23.13 21.51 -9.45
CA GLU A 122 -21.82 21.24 -8.87
C GLU A 122 -21.75 19.85 -8.22
N GLN A 123 -20.58 19.22 -8.33
CA GLN A 123 -20.36 17.87 -7.81
C GLN A 123 -19.94 17.89 -6.34
N ALA A 124 -20.22 16.82 -5.60
CA ALA A 124 -19.78 16.60 -4.24
C ALA A 124 -19.11 15.22 -4.10
N VAL A 125 -18.05 15.13 -3.31
CA VAL A 125 -17.49 13.84 -2.85
C VAL A 125 -17.86 13.68 -1.39
N VAL A 126 -18.57 12.60 -1.05
CA VAL A 126 -18.95 12.23 0.31
C VAL A 126 -18.11 11.05 0.75
N LEU A 127 -17.31 11.21 1.79
CA LEU A 127 -16.52 10.14 2.40
C LEU A 127 -17.33 9.56 3.54
N LEU A 128 -17.65 8.27 3.50
CA LEU A 128 -18.33 7.56 4.58
C LEU A 128 -17.31 6.71 5.31
N SER A 129 -17.38 6.67 6.64
CA SER A 129 -16.55 5.77 7.47
C SER A 129 -17.34 5.23 8.66
N ARG A 130 -17.01 4.01 9.12
CA ARG A 130 -17.53 3.50 10.40
C ARG A 130 -16.70 4.02 11.57
N THR A 131 -17.36 4.23 12.69
CA THR A 131 -16.68 4.55 13.95
C THR A 131 -15.88 3.35 14.44
N ALA A 132 -14.66 3.58 14.92
CA ALA A 132 -13.85 2.54 15.55
C ALA A 132 -14.52 2.01 16.83
N PHE A 133 -14.23 0.76 17.20
CA PHE A 133 -14.74 0.20 18.44
C PHE A 133 -14.15 0.91 19.66
N ALA A 134 -15.01 1.38 20.57
CA ALA A 134 -14.61 1.88 21.87
C ALA A 134 -14.44 0.69 22.85
N PRO A 135 -13.27 0.50 23.48
CA PRO A 135 -13.02 -0.64 24.37
C PRO A 135 -14.06 -0.76 25.50
N ASP A 136 -14.53 0.36 26.04
CA ASP A 136 -15.50 0.41 27.14
C ASP A 136 -16.86 -0.19 26.76
N HIS A 137 -17.20 -0.27 25.47
CA HIS A 137 -18.45 -0.79 24.96
C HIS A 137 -18.36 -2.23 24.40
N ALA A 138 -17.16 -2.84 24.40
CA ALA A 138 -16.93 -4.12 23.76
C ALA A 138 -17.85 -5.24 24.29
N GLN A 139 -18.08 -5.29 25.61
CA GLN A 139 -18.97 -6.30 26.20
C GLN A 139 -20.44 -6.10 25.81
N ASP A 140 -20.90 -4.85 25.75
CA ASP A 140 -22.29 -4.52 25.41
C ASP A 140 -22.57 -4.82 23.93
N ILE A 141 -21.59 -4.57 23.07
CA ILE A 141 -21.63 -4.99 21.67
C ILE A 141 -21.80 -6.51 21.57
N LEU A 142 -20.94 -7.28 22.23
CA LEU A 142 -20.98 -8.75 22.18
C LEU A 142 -22.30 -9.33 22.70
N ARG A 143 -22.84 -8.77 23.79
CA ARG A 143 -24.13 -9.20 24.37
C ARG A 143 -25.34 -8.83 23.51
N SER A 144 -25.20 -7.86 22.62
CA SER A 144 -26.29 -7.34 21.80
C SER A 144 -26.25 -7.78 20.34
N LEU A 145 -25.33 -8.69 19.97
CA LEU A 145 -25.26 -9.22 18.61
C LEU A 145 -26.52 -10.02 18.27
N LEU A 146 -27.23 -9.56 17.25
CA LEU A 146 -28.35 -10.25 16.62
C LEU A 146 -27.87 -10.99 15.38
N GLY A 147 -28.56 -12.09 15.05
CA GLY A 147 -28.31 -12.85 13.81
C GLY A 147 -26.91 -13.46 13.75
N VAL A 148 -26.36 -13.88 14.90
CA VAL A 148 -25.00 -14.42 14.98
C VAL A 148 -24.87 -15.66 14.10
N LYS A 149 -24.02 -15.56 13.07
CA LYS A 149 -23.68 -16.65 12.16
C LYS A 149 -22.23 -17.04 12.38
N ARG A 150 -21.99 -18.33 12.65
CA ARG A 150 -20.64 -18.89 12.66
C ARG A 150 -20.20 -19.13 11.22
N LEU A 151 -19.11 -18.50 10.82
CA LEU A 151 -18.53 -18.61 9.48
C LEU A 151 -17.48 -19.73 9.41
N PHE A 152 -16.71 -19.91 10.48
CA PHE A 152 -15.64 -20.89 10.54
C PHE A 152 -15.36 -21.30 11.99
N GLN A 153 -14.92 -22.53 12.20
CA GLN A 153 -14.38 -23.00 13.47
C GLN A 153 -13.29 -24.03 13.23
N ASN A 154 -12.13 -23.83 13.86
CA ASN A 154 -11.09 -24.83 13.95
C ASN A 154 -10.51 -24.81 15.37
N ASP A 155 -10.63 -25.92 16.08
CA ASP A 155 -10.28 -26.07 17.49
C ASP A 155 -10.82 -24.91 18.35
N VAL A 156 -9.95 -24.12 18.97
CA VAL A 156 -10.31 -22.96 19.81
C VAL A 156 -10.61 -21.68 19.03
N TYR A 157 -10.37 -21.65 17.72
CA TYR A 157 -10.58 -20.46 16.89
C TYR A 157 -11.93 -20.50 16.19
N THR A 158 -12.80 -19.55 16.52
CA THR A 158 -14.12 -19.39 15.87
C THR A 158 -14.20 -18.02 15.20
N LYS A 159 -14.66 -17.98 13.96
CA LYS A 159 -15.04 -16.75 13.25
C LYS A 159 -16.54 -16.71 13.07
N GLY A 160 -17.13 -15.54 13.29
CA GLY A 160 -18.56 -15.31 13.07
C GLY A 160 -18.84 -13.85 12.78
N CYS A 161 -20.07 -13.58 12.37
CA CYS A 161 -20.59 -12.24 12.18
C CYS A 161 -21.93 -12.09 12.91
N GLY A 162 -22.29 -10.86 13.25
CA GLY A 162 -23.55 -10.50 13.88
C GLY A 162 -23.72 -8.98 13.85
N SER A 163 -24.96 -8.51 14.00
CA SER A 163 -25.27 -7.08 13.99
C SER A 163 -25.60 -6.60 15.41
N PRO A 164 -24.87 -5.62 15.97
CA PRO A 164 -25.22 -5.07 17.28
C PRO A 164 -26.60 -4.42 17.25
N ALA A 165 -27.47 -4.74 18.20
CA ALA A 165 -28.83 -4.21 18.23
C ALA A 165 -28.91 -2.68 18.45
N PRO A 166 -28.13 -2.07 19.37
CA PRO A 166 -28.17 -0.62 19.60
C PRO A 166 -27.66 0.19 18.39
N PRO A 167 -28.43 1.17 17.87
CA PRO A 167 -28.00 1.99 16.73
C PRO A 167 -26.69 2.74 16.95
N VAL A 168 -26.37 3.09 18.20
CA VAL A 168 -25.13 3.79 18.57
C VAL A 168 -23.86 3.01 18.19
N PHE A 169 -23.92 1.68 18.06
CA PHE A 169 -22.79 0.86 17.64
C PHE A 169 -22.66 0.73 16.12
N ASN A 170 -23.63 1.25 15.36
CA ASN A 170 -23.67 1.20 13.91
C ASN A 170 -23.53 2.60 13.27
N VAL A 171 -22.93 3.55 14.00
CA VAL A 171 -22.76 4.95 13.54
C VAL A 171 -21.80 5.03 12.35
N VAL A 172 -22.28 5.70 11.30
CA VAL A 172 -21.52 6.07 10.11
C VAL A 172 -21.19 7.56 10.18
N ASN A 173 -19.92 7.89 10.11
CA ASN A 173 -19.42 9.26 9.99
C ASN A 173 -19.33 9.65 8.51
N PHE A 174 -19.50 10.94 8.21
CA PHE A 174 -19.38 11.43 6.85
C PHE A 174 -18.62 12.77 6.78
N ASP A 175 -17.76 12.91 5.77
CA ASP A 175 -17.12 14.16 5.37
C ASP A 175 -17.56 14.56 3.96
N ILE A 176 -17.75 15.85 3.70
CA ILE A 176 -18.24 16.35 2.41
C ILE A 176 -17.22 17.31 1.80
N ILE A 177 -16.85 17.04 0.55
CA ILE A 177 -16.08 17.95 -0.30
C ILE A 177 -17.02 18.53 -1.35
N TYR A 178 -17.37 19.81 -1.23
CA TYR A 178 -18.26 20.50 -2.15
C TYR A 178 -17.91 22.01 -2.24
N PRO A 179 -17.85 22.59 -3.45
CA PRO A 179 -17.87 21.91 -4.74
C PRO A 179 -16.58 21.09 -4.98
N ALA A 180 -16.76 19.86 -5.43
CA ALA A 180 -15.66 18.96 -5.75
C ALA A 180 -15.05 19.32 -7.11
N THR A 181 -13.74 19.55 -7.13
CA THR A 181 -12.97 19.72 -8.36
C THR A 181 -12.59 18.35 -8.93
N GLU A 182 -12.22 18.29 -10.22
CA GLU A 182 -11.66 17.06 -10.83
C GLU A 182 -10.48 16.47 -10.05
N LYS A 183 -9.69 17.33 -9.38
CA LYS A 183 -8.59 16.89 -8.51
C LYS A 183 -9.11 16.16 -7.26
N HIS A 184 -10.19 16.65 -6.65
CA HIS A 184 -10.84 15.98 -5.53
C HIS A 184 -11.42 14.63 -5.97
N ILE A 185 -12.13 14.60 -7.09
CA ILE A 185 -12.73 13.39 -7.66
C ILE A 185 -11.65 12.35 -7.96
N SER A 186 -10.62 12.73 -8.70
CA SER A 186 -9.52 11.85 -9.08
C SER A 186 -8.81 11.22 -7.85
N LYS A 187 -8.56 12.03 -6.80
CA LYS A 187 -7.95 11.60 -5.54
C LYS A 187 -8.76 10.51 -4.82
N HIS A 188 -10.08 10.60 -4.86
CA HIS A 188 -10.98 9.71 -4.12
C HIS A 188 -11.59 8.58 -4.97
N THR A 189 -11.37 8.61 -6.28
CA THR A 189 -11.76 7.52 -7.18
C THR A 189 -10.88 6.29 -6.90
N ALA A 190 -11.50 5.13 -6.72
CA ALA A 190 -10.78 3.87 -6.57
C ALA A 190 -9.91 3.59 -7.81
N GLN A 191 -8.73 3.03 -7.60
CA GLN A 191 -7.86 2.57 -8.67
C GLN A 191 -7.15 1.30 -8.25
N THR A 192 -6.81 0.47 -9.24
CA THR A 192 -5.92 -0.67 -9.04
C THR A 192 -4.49 -0.18 -8.85
N TYR A 193 -3.71 -0.95 -8.10
CA TYR A 193 -2.29 -0.69 -7.89
C TYR A 193 -1.50 -1.85 -8.49
N LYS A 194 -0.29 -1.54 -8.96
CA LYS A 194 0.66 -2.52 -9.48
C LYS A 194 1.98 -2.40 -8.73
N MET A 195 2.68 -3.51 -8.61
CA MET A 195 4.09 -3.51 -8.24
C MET A 195 4.93 -3.23 -9.49
N ALA A 196 5.63 -2.10 -9.51
CA ALA A 196 6.62 -1.78 -10.51
C ALA A 196 8.02 -2.16 -10.02
N GLN A 197 8.87 -2.60 -10.95
CA GLN A 197 10.28 -2.82 -10.72
C GLN A 197 11.09 -1.93 -11.65
N GLU A 198 11.90 -1.06 -11.07
CA GLU A 198 12.68 -0.07 -11.80
C GLU A 198 14.17 -0.32 -11.58
N ASP A 199 14.85 -0.74 -12.64
CA ASP A 199 16.32 -0.83 -12.68
C ASP A 199 16.95 0.56 -12.97
N PRO A 200 18.28 0.73 -12.81
CA PRO A 200 18.96 1.99 -13.06
C PRO A 200 18.76 2.55 -14.48
N GLU A 201 18.76 1.67 -15.47
CA GLU A 201 18.55 2.07 -16.85
C GLU A 201 17.13 2.62 -17.03
N LEU A 202 16.14 2.08 -16.30
CA LEU A 202 14.72 2.39 -16.49
C LEU A 202 14.40 3.70 -15.79
N TYR A 203 15.03 3.90 -14.64
CA TYR A 203 15.11 5.20 -14.01
C TYR A 203 15.66 6.26 -14.98
N ALA A 204 16.81 6.00 -15.62
CA ALA A 204 17.43 6.95 -16.54
C ALA A 204 16.57 7.21 -17.80
N ALA A 205 15.90 6.18 -18.33
CA ALA A 205 15.14 6.26 -19.58
C ALA A 205 13.71 6.80 -19.42
N ALA A 206 13.06 6.61 -18.27
CA ALA A 206 11.66 6.96 -18.04
C ALA A 206 11.49 7.93 -16.87
N THR A 207 11.91 7.52 -15.67
CA THR A 207 11.60 8.22 -14.42
C THR A 207 12.34 9.55 -14.31
N LEU A 208 13.62 9.61 -14.66
CA LEU A 208 14.39 10.85 -14.63
C LEU A 208 13.85 11.89 -15.63
N PRO A 209 13.57 11.54 -16.91
CA PRO A 209 12.85 12.43 -17.83
C PRO A 209 11.50 12.88 -17.28
N PHE A 210 10.73 11.98 -16.68
CA PHE A 210 9.45 12.30 -16.04
C PHE A 210 9.64 13.34 -14.93
N ILE A 211 10.60 13.15 -14.03
CA ILE A 211 10.92 14.10 -12.95
C ILE A 211 11.29 15.46 -13.51
N ASN A 212 12.16 15.50 -14.52
CA ASN A 212 12.61 16.75 -15.15
C ASN A 212 11.48 17.50 -15.87
N ALA A 213 10.43 16.80 -16.30
CA ALA A 213 9.26 17.40 -16.93
C ALA A 213 8.27 18.00 -15.91
N ILE A 214 8.42 17.72 -14.61
CA ILE A 214 7.55 18.28 -13.58
C ILE A 214 7.87 19.78 -13.43
N PRO A 215 6.86 20.67 -13.55
CA PRO A 215 7.09 22.11 -13.42
C PRO A 215 7.64 22.47 -12.03
N ALA A 216 8.71 23.27 -11.98
CA ALA A 216 9.36 23.66 -10.73
C ALA A 216 8.41 24.35 -9.73
N GLN A 217 7.35 25.01 -10.20
CA GLN A 217 6.33 25.63 -9.36
C GLN A 217 5.61 24.62 -8.45
N ARG A 218 5.64 23.32 -8.78
CA ARG A 218 5.08 22.25 -7.93
C ARG A 218 5.79 22.14 -6.58
N LEU A 219 7.02 22.63 -6.47
CA LEU A 219 7.80 22.68 -5.24
C LEU A 219 7.73 24.05 -4.53
N ALA A 220 6.95 25.01 -5.04
CA ALA A 220 6.89 26.35 -4.47
C ALA A 220 6.51 26.36 -2.98
N TRP A 221 5.62 25.45 -2.55
CA TRP A 221 5.23 25.32 -1.15
C TRP A 221 6.41 24.86 -0.26
N VAL A 222 7.27 23.96 -0.75
CA VAL A 222 8.49 23.51 -0.04
C VAL A 222 9.42 24.70 0.16
N TYR A 223 9.67 25.46 -0.91
CA TYR A 223 10.56 26.62 -0.84
C TYR A 223 9.99 27.73 0.02
N ASN A 224 8.67 27.94 0.04
CA ASN A 224 8.05 28.88 0.96
C ASN A 224 8.30 28.51 2.43
N ILE A 225 8.33 27.21 2.78
CA ILE A 225 8.69 26.75 4.13
C ILE A 225 10.18 26.98 4.38
N LEU A 226 11.05 26.49 3.51
CA LEU A 226 12.51 26.60 3.66
C LEU A 226 13.00 28.05 3.70
N GLU A 227 12.31 28.96 3.02
CA GLU A 227 12.62 30.40 2.96
C GLU A 227 11.83 31.20 4.02
N LYS A 228 11.15 30.52 4.95
CA LYS A 228 10.36 31.10 6.06
C LYS A 228 9.30 32.11 5.60
N ARG A 229 8.72 31.90 4.42
CA ARG A 229 7.57 32.66 3.89
C ARG A 229 6.23 32.04 4.27
N ALA A 230 6.21 30.79 4.69
CA ALA A 230 5.02 30.06 5.11
C ALA A 230 5.32 29.13 6.29
N GLU A 231 4.29 28.81 7.08
CA GLU A 231 4.31 27.82 8.18
C GLU A 231 5.34 28.07 9.30
N VAL A 232 5.86 29.29 9.42
CA VAL A 232 6.89 29.68 10.42
C VAL A 232 6.46 29.33 11.84
N ASP A 233 5.20 29.57 12.20
CA ASP A 233 4.67 29.30 13.54
C ASP A 233 4.56 27.80 13.88
N ARG A 234 4.67 26.92 12.87
CA ARG A 234 4.60 25.46 13.01
C ARG A 234 5.98 24.80 13.07
N LEU A 235 7.06 25.57 12.91
CA LEU A 235 8.42 25.05 12.91
C LEU A 235 8.75 24.35 14.25
N ILE A 236 9.16 23.09 14.20
CA ILE A 236 9.59 22.32 15.38
C ILE A 236 11.10 22.48 15.60
N PHE A 237 11.88 22.34 14.54
CA PHE A 237 13.34 22.39 14.56
C PHE A 237 13.88 22.86 13.21
N GLU A 238 14.99 23.59 13.25
CA GLU A 238 15.72 24.03 12.07
C GLU A 238 17.22 23.84 12.30
N ASP A 239 17.87 23.23 11.32
CA ASP A 239 19.30 23.31 11.11
C ASP A 239 19.54 24.05 9.78
N PRO A 240 20.14 25.25 9.79
CA PRO A 240 20.25 26.10 8.62
C PRO A 240 21.42 25.74 7.69
N ASP A 241 22.22 24.71 8.01
CA ASP A 241 23.36 24.30 7.18
C ASP A 241 22.92 23.96 5.75
N GLU A 242 23.60 24.50 4.74
CA GLU A 242 23.15 24.42 3.35
C GLU A 242 23.23 22.98 2.79
N GLU A 243 24.11 22.13 3.32
CA GLU A 243 24.38 20.79 2.81
C GLU A 243 23.78 19.67 3.68
N THR A 244 23.77 19.87 4.99
CA THR A 244 23.38 18.89 6.01
C THR A 244 22.20 19.33 6.86
N GLY A 245 21.73 20.57 6.67
CA GLY A 245 20.61 21.14 7.38
C GLY A 245 19.24 20.75 6.83
N PHE A 246 18.22 20.93 7.66
CA PHE A 246 16.82 20.62 7.35
C PHE A 246 15.88 21.38 8.28
N MET A 247 14.60 21.44 7.90
CA MET A 247 13.52 21.94 8.76
C MET A 247 12.52 20.84 9.08
N LEU A 248 12.16 20.70 10.36
CA LEU A 248 11.15 19.77 10.85
C LEU A 248 9.83 20.50 11.12
N HIS A 249 8.75 20.01 10.51
CA HIS A 249 7.41 20.54 10.68
C HIS A 249 6.40 19.41 10.96
N PRO A 250 5.27 19.68 11.64
CA PRO A 250 4.14 18.75 11.66
C PRO A 250 3.62 18.55 10.24
N ASP A 251 3.36 17.30 9.84
CA ASP A 251 2.74 16.99 8.55
C ASP A 251 1.30 17.51 8.52
N LEU A 252 0.79 17.86 7.34
CA LEU A 252 -0.58 18.32 7.17
C LEU A 252 -1.64 17.29 7.58
N LYS A 253 -1.27 16.00 7.61
CA LYS A 253 -2.16 14.90 8.02
C LYS A 253 -2.34 14.79 9.53
N TRP A 254 -1.52 15.47 10.32
CA TRP A 254 -1.58 15.39 11.77
C TRP A 254 -2.25 16.63 12.37
N ASP A 255 -3.32 16.38 13.12
CA ASP A 255 -4.09 17.39 13.84
C ASP A 255 -3.46 17.83 15.17
N GLN A 256 -2.36 17.18 15.58
CA GLN A 256 -1.65 17.41 16.85
C GLN A 256 -2.48 17.12 18.10
N SER A 257 -3.57 16.37 17.98
CA SER A 257 -4.46 16.06 19.11
C SER A 257 -3.90 14.98 20.03
N GLN A 258 -3.23 13.96 19.47
CA GLN A 258 -2.70 12.82 20.23
C GLN A 258 -1.27 12.48 19.81
N ALA A 259 -0.41 12.14 20.78
CA ALA A 259 0.98 11.75 20.53
C ALA A 259 1.10 10.48 19.68
N GLN A 260 0.17 9.53 19.82
CA GLN A 260 0.14 8.27 19.06
C GLN A 260 -0.15 8.50 17.57
N SER A 261 -0.73 9.65 17.24
CA SER A 261 -0.99 10.07 15.86
C SER A 261 0.12 10.95 15.27
N LEU A 262 1.24 11.13 16.00
CA LEU A 262 2.32 12.03 15.60
C LEU A 262 2.82 11.71 14.19
N TYR A 263 2.84 12.76 13.38
CA TYR A 263 3.40 12.74 12.03
C TYR A 263 4.06 14.08 11.74
N CYS A 264 5.38 14.08 11.58
CA CYS A 264 6.19 15.21 11.15
C CYS A 264 6.90 14.90 9.83
N ILE A 265 7.43 15.95 9.21
CA ILE A 265 8.20 15.88 7.98
C ILE A 265 9.47 16.74 8.08
N ALA A 266 10.59 16.14 7.71
CA ALA A 266 11.90 16.79 7.67
C ALA A 266 12.21 17.15 6.21
N LEU A 267 12.34 18.45 5.91
CA LEU A 267 12.63 18.99 4.58
C LEU A 267 14.09 19.42 4.52
N CYS A 268 14.89 18.81 3.65
CA CYS A 268 16.32 19.16 3.51
C CYS A 268 16.46 20.58 2.96
N VAL A 269 17.49 21.32 3.40
CA VAL A 269 17.75 22.69 2.90
C VAL A 269 18.24 22.66 1.45
N ARG A 270 19.18 21.77 1.14
CA ARG A 270 19.69 21.54 -0.23
C ARG A 270 18.57 21.18 -1.20
N ARG A 271 18.72 21.63 -2.45
CA ARG A 271 17.67 21.54 -3.49
C ARG A 271 17.99 20.57 -4.63
N ASP A 272 19.17 19.98 -4.61
CA ASP A 272 19.68 19.08 -5.65
C ASP A 272 19.28 17.61 -5.44
N LEU A 273 18.78 17.25 -4.26
CA LEU A 273 18.27 15.91 -3.95
C LEU A 273 16.77 15.83 -4.20
N ARG A 274 16.38 15.04 -5.20
CA ARG A 274 14.97 14.90 -5.63
C ARG A 274 14.30 13.72 -4.94
N CYS A 275 15.01 12.60 -4.80
CA CYS A 275 14.48 11.38 -4.23
C CYS A 275 15.59 10.41 -3.79
N LEU A 276 15.20 9.21 -3.37
CA LEU A 276 16.09 8.12 -2.94
C LEU A 276 17.23 7.80 -3.93
N ARG A 277 16.99 7.94 -5.24
CA ARG A 277 17.98 7.69 -6.30
C ARG A 277 19.18 8.63 -6.29
N ASP A 278 19.04 9.82 -5.74
CA ASP A 278 20.14 10.80 -5.66
C ASP A 278 21.05 10.57 -4.44
N LEU A 279 20.64 9.71 -3.49
CA LEU A 279 21.40 9.45 -2.27
C LEU A 279 22.62 8.56 -2.51
N ASN A 280 23.74 8.94 -1.91
CA ASN A 280 25.04 8.27 -2.00
C ASN A 280 25.86 8.62 -0.73
N ALA A 281 27.09 8.10 -0.62
CA ALA A 281 27.93 8.28 0.57
C ALA A 281 28.18 9.74 0.99
N SER A 282 28.22 10.71 0.07
CA SER A 282 28.38 12.13 0.42
C SER A 282 27.21 12.69 1.24
N HIS A 283 26.06 12.01 1.21
CA HIS A 283 24.84 12.44 1.91
C HIS A 283 24.69 11.81 3.29
N LEU A 284 25.57 10.89 3.72
CA LEU A 284 25.51 10.29 5.06
C LEU A 284 25.50 11.32 6.20
N PRO A 285 26.28 12.43 6.17
CA PRO A 285 26.21 13.46 7.20
C PRO A 285 24.79 14.07 7.34
N LEU A 286 24.14 14.39 6.22
CA LEU A 286 22.76 14.89 6.20
C LEU A 286 21.79 13.86 6.81
N LEU A 287 21.87 12.59 6.38
CA LEU A 287 20.95 11.54 6.85
C LEU A 287 21.12 11.27 8.37
N HIS A 288 22.36 11.25 8.87
CA HIS A 288 22.63 11.13 10.29
C HIS A 288 22.17 12.36 11.09
N ASN A 289 22.32 13.57 10.51
CA ASN A 289 21.82 14.79 11.13
C ASN A 289 20.30 14.75 11.27
N ILE A 290 19.57 14.43 10.18
CA ILE A 290 18.11 14.27 10.21
C ILE A 290 17.70 13.25 11.27
N ARG A 291 18.31 12.05 11.28
CA ARG A 291 17.98 11.00 12.26
C ARG A 291 18.12 11.50 13.69
N SER A 292 19.30 12.01 14.04
CA SER A 292 19.63 12.39 15.42
C SER A 292 18.82 13.60 15.89
N LYS A 293 18.73 14.65 15.06
CA LYS A 293 18.04 15.89 15.41
C LYS A 293 16.52 15.73 15.41
N CYS A 294 15.93 14.92 14.53
CA CYS A 294 14.50 14.61 14.60
C CYS A 294 14.16 13.88 15.90
N HIS A 295 14.94 12.88 16.31
CA HIS A 295 14.72 12.19 17.58
C HIS A 295 14.76 13.16 18.76
N GLN A 296 15.76 14.03 18.81
CA GLN A 296 15.91 15.01 19.90
C GLN A 296 14.77 16.05 19.88
N ALA A 297 14.48 16.63 18.72
CA ALA A 297 13.46 17.67 18.60
C ALA A 297 12.05 17.16 18.93
N VAL A 298 11.72 15.93 18.52
CA VAL A 298 10.42 15.31 18.83
C VAL A 298 10.32 14.95 20.32
N LEU A 299 11.42 14.47 20.92
CA LEU A 299 11.48 14.24 22.37
C LEU A 299 11.26 15.55 23.14
N ASP A 300 11.98 16.61 22.79
CA ASP A 300 11.92 17.90 23.48
C ASP A 300 10.55 18.57 23.33
N ARG A 301 9.94 18.48 22.14
CA ARG A 301 8.68 19.16 21.83
C ARG A 301 7.44 18.40 22.30
N TYR A 302 7.45 17.07 22.18
CA TYR A 302 6.26 16.22 22.35
C TYR A 302 6.43 15.11 23.40
N GLY A 303 7.62 14.94 23.98
CA GLY A 303 7.89 13.89 24.97
C GLY A 303 7.91 12.47 24.39
N VAL A 304 7.97 12.33 23.06
CA VAL A 304 7.97 11.03 22.37
C VAL A 304 9.42 10.57 22.17
N GLY A 305 9.79 9.46 22.82
CA GLY A 305 11.13 8.88 22.71
C GLY A 305 11.42 8.28 21.33
N SER A 306 12.71 8.19 20.98
CA SER A 306 13.18 7.69 19.68
C SER A 306 12.67 6.28 19.34
N HIS A 307 12.55 5.39 20.31
CA HIS A 307 12.02 4.03 20.10
C HIS A 307 10.53 3.97 19.73
N HIS A 308 9.83 5.10 19.86
CA HIS A 308 8.45 5.25 19.41
C HIS A 308 8.35 5.92 18.04
N LEU A 309 9.47 6.18 17.36
CA LEU A 309 9.48 6.84 16.06
C LEU A 309 9.91 5.89 14.94
N ARG A 310 9.20 5.98 13.82
CA ARG A 310 9.56 5.39 12.53
C ARG A 310 9.96 6.52 11.59
N LEU A 311 11.22 6.55 11.18
CA LEU A 311 11.75 7.49 10.21
C LEU A 311 11.90 6.81 8.86
N PHE A 312 11.37 7.39 7.78
CA PHE A 312 11.37 6.75 6.46
C PHE A 312 11.27 7.74 5.30
N ILE A 313 11.71 7.29 4.13
CA ILE A 313 11.67 8.01 2.85
C ILE A 313 10.73 7.28 1.90
N HIS A 314 9.89 8.01 1.17
CA HIS A 314 9.05 7.41 0.13
C HIS A 314 9.81 7.19 -1.18
N TYR A 315 9.55 6.08 -1.85
CA TYR A 315 9.87 5.88 -3.26
C TYR A 315 8.71 5.25 -4.06
N PRO A 316 8.28 5.86 -5.19
CA PRO A 316 8.55 7.23 -5.58
C PRO A 316 7.91 8.21 -4.57
N PRO A 317 8.48 9.40 -4.34
CA PRO A 317 7.86 10.40 -3.47
C PRO A 317 6.66 11.09 -4.15
N SER A 318 5.80 11.75 -3.38
CA SER A 318 4.68 12.56 -3.93
C SER A 318 5.15 13.88 -4.56
N TYR A 319 6.35 14.34 -4.22
CA TYR A 319 7.02 15.51 -4.77
C TYR A 319 8.53 15.31 -4.69
N TYR A 320 9.27 15.83 -5.68
CA TYR A 320 10.68 15.52 -5.89
C TYR A 320 11.61 16.56 -5.25
N HIS A 321 11.54 16.64 -3.93
CA HIS A 321 12.50 17.31 -3.06
C HIS A 321 12.71 16.39 -1.86
N LEU A 322 13.94 16.02 -1.53
CA LEU A 322 14.21 15.00 -0.51
C LEU A 322 13.59 15.39 0.84
N HIS A 323 12.78 14.48 1.37
CA HIS A 323 12.13 14.62 2.66
C HIS A 323 12.09 13.30 3.40
N VAL A 324 12.10 13.39 4.72
CA VAL A 324 12.00 12.24 5.63
C VAL A 324 10.72 12.38 6.45
N HIS A 325 9.91 11.34 6.43
CA HIS A 325 8.75 11.20 7.29
C HIS A 325 9.18 10.76 8.69
N VAL A 326 8.62 11.38 9.72
CA VAL A 326 8.86 11.05 11.13
C VAL A 326 7.50 10.76 11.75
N ALA A 327 7.18 9.50 12.00
CA ALA A 327 5.86 9.10 12.48
C ALA A 327 5.96 8.30 13.78
N HIS A 328 4.93 8.36 14.62
CA HIS A 328 4.82 7.45 15.76
C HIS A 328 4.66 6.00 15.28
N VAL A 329 5.27 5.03 15.95
CA VAL A 329 5.19 3.60 15.55
C VAL A 329 3.77 3.02 15.63
N GLN A 330 2.90 3.62 16.43
CA GLN A 330 1.48 3.24 16.54
C GLN A 330 0.58 3.94 15.52
N LEU A 331 1.09 4.93 14.76
CA LEU A 331 0.31 5.57 13.72
C LEU A 331 0.13 4.59 12.55
N ASP A 332 -1.12 4.26 12.23
CA ASP A 332 -1.45 3.57 10.99
C ASP A 332 -1.42 4.57 9.83
N GLY A 333 -0.29 4.60 9.11
CA GLY A 333 -0.12 5.44 7.92
C GLY A 333 -0.58 4.81 6.61
N GLY A 334 -1.21 3.63 6.66
CA GLY A 334 -1.68 2.89 5.49
C GLY A 334 -0.58 2.66 4.44
N ALA A 335 -0.95 2.74 3.17
CA ALA A 335 -0.06 2.47 2.03
C ALA A 335 1.19 3.36 1.97
N GLY A 336 1.20 4.54 2.61
CA GLY A 336 2.39 5.39 2.68
C GLY A 336 3.51 4.78 3.52
N MET A 337 3.16 4.02 4.57
CA MET A 337 4.13 3.41 5.48
C MET A 337 4.42 1.94 5.14
N ALA A 338 3.78 1.40 4.10
CA ALA A 338 3.93 0.02 3.71
C ALA A 338 5.26 -0.25 2.98
N ALA A 339 5.71 -1.50 3.03
CA ALA A 339 6.74 -2.00 2.14
C ALA A 339 6.30 -1.81 0.67
N GLY A 340 7.26 -1.52 -0.21
CA GLY A 340 6.96 -1.08 -1.57
C GLY A 340 6.53 0.41 -1.65
N LYS A 341 6.74 1.18 -0.58
CA LYS A 341 6.63 2.64 -0.60
C LYS A 341 7.61 3.29 0.35
N ALA A 342 7.61 2.86 1.62
CA ALA A 342 8.49 3.39 2.65
C ALA A 342 9.82 2.64 2.70
N HIS A 343 10.91 3.39 2.80
CA HIS A 343 12.26 2.90 3.09
C HIS A 343 12.71 3.50 4.43
N LEU A 344 12.99 2.66 5.43
CA LEU A 344 13.43 3.15 6.74
C LEU A 344 14.74 3.93 6.60
N LEU A 345 14.85 5.05 7.31
CA LEU A 345 16.03 5.92 7.21
C LEU A 345 17.30 5.19 7.66
N ASP A 346 17.22 4.36 8.69
CA ASP A 346 18.36 3.55 9.15
C ASP A 346 18.79 2.54 8.09
N ASP A 347 17.85 1.83 7.45
CA ASP A 347 18.16 0.92 6.33
C ASP A 347 18.81 1.66 5.15
N VAL A 348 18.39 2.90 4.88
CA VAL A 348 18.97 3.75 3.84
C VAL A 348 20.42 4.12 4.17
N ILE A 349 20.67 4.54 5.40
CA ILE A 349 22.00 4.86 5.90
C ILE A 349 22.92 3.64 5.83
N ASP A 350 22.45 2.49 6.31
CA ASP A 350 23.22 1.25 6.33
C ASP A 350 23.53 0.76 4.91
N SER A 351 22.54 0.82 4.01
CA SER A 351 22.73 0.43 2.60
C SER A 351 23.81 1.27 1.90
N ILE A 352 23.80 2.59 2.11
CA ILE A 352 24.79 3.51 1.53
C ILE A 352 26.17 3.32 2.17
N THR A 353 26.21 3.03 3.48
CA THR A 353 27.46 2.74 4.19
C THR A 353 28.13 1.48 3.65
N LEU A 354 27.34 0.45 3.31
CA LEU A 354 27.82 -0.78 2.71
C LEU A 354 28.22 -0.62 1.24
N LEU A 355 27.44 0.13 0.46
CA LEU A 355 27.71 0.40 -0.95
C LEU A 355 27.45 1.89 -1.26
N PRO A 356 28.49 2.72 -1.44
CA PRO A 356 28.36 4.18 -1.57
C PRO A 356 27.38 4.68 -2.63
N ASP A 357 27.16 3.93 -3.71
CA ASP A 357 26.25 4.24 -4.81
C ASP A 357 25.03 3.27 -4.88
N TYR A 358 24.67 2.65 -3.75
CA TYR A 358 23.66 1.58 -3.66
C TYR A 358 22.34 1.91 -4.40
N TYR A 359 21.79 3.11 -4.17
CA TYR A 359 20.53 3.52 -4.76
C TYR A 359 20.60 3.88 -6.23
N ALA A 360 21.79 4.23 -6.75
CA ALA A 360 22.01 4.38 -8.17
C ALA A 360 22.04 3.03 -8.90
N ARG A 361 22.39 1.94 -8.21
CA ARG A 361 22.62 0.60 -8.81
C ARG A 361 21.48 -0.39 -8.69
N ARG A 362 20.76 -0.38 -7.58
CA ARG A 362 19.76 -1.43 -7.30
C ARG A 362 18.50 -1.26 -8.14
N THR A 363 17.77 -2.35 -8.32
CA THR A 363 16.37 -2.29 -8.71
C THR A 363 15.53 -1.87 -7.50
N LEU A 364 14.63 -0.90 -7.70
CA LEU A 364 13.66 -0.47 -6.69
C LEU A 364 12.29 -1.03 -7.06
N SER A 365 11.66 -1.70 -6.10
CA SER A 365 10.29 -2.21 -6.23
C SER A 365 9.34 -1.30 -5.47
N PHE A 366 8.28 -0.85 -6.11
CA PHE A 366 7.32 0.06 -5.49
C PHE A 366 5.90 -0.13 -6.01
N THR A 367 4.94 0.23 -5.18
CA THR A 367 3.52 0.29 -5.52
C THR A 367 3.24 1.58 -6.30
N ILE A 368 2.48 1.45 -7.39
CA ILE A 368 2.06 2.58 -8.22
C ILE A 368 0.62 2.38 -8.68
N GLY A 369 -0.16 3.46 -8.65
CA GLY A 369 -1.54 3.44 -9.10
C GLY A 369 -1.62 3.29 -10.62
N SER A 370 -2.63 2.58 -11.11
CA SER A 370 -2.81 2.34 -12.55
C SER A 370 -3.04 3.61 -13.38
N ARG A 371 -3.42 4.72 -12.73
CA ARG A 371 -3.62 6.03 -13.37
C ARG A 371 -2.43 6.98 -13.18
N ASP A 372 -1.37 6.53 -12.51
CA ASP A 372 -0.18 7.36 -12.30
C ASP A 372 0.55 7.55 -13.64
N PRO A 373 0.82 8.80 -14.10
CA PRO A 373 1.52 9.05 -15.35
C PRO A 373 2.91 8.41 -15.41
N LEU A 374 3.59 8.20 -14.27
CA LEU A 374 4.88 7.54 -14.25
C LEU A 374 4.77 6.07 -14.68
N LEU A 375 3.66 5.39 -14.39
CA LEU A 375 3.45 4.00 -14.83
C LEU A 375 3.41 3.90 -16.36
N VAL A 376 2.80 4.89 -17.03
CA VAL A 376 2.77 4.97 -18.50
C VAL A 376 4.19 5.16 -19.04
N ALA A 377 4.95 6.09 -18.48
CA ALA A 377 6.33 6.34 -18.89
C ALA A 377 7.23 5.09 -18.73
N LEU A 378 7.06 4.35 -17.63
CA LEU A 378 7.78 3.10 -17.39
C LEU A 378 7.42 2.03 -18.44
N ALA A 379 6.13 1.87 -18.76
CA ALA A 379 5.65 0.90 -19.74
C ALA A 379 6.17 1.21 -21.16
N ASP A 380 6.15 2.48 -21.56
CA ASP A 380 6.63 2.93 -22.87
C ASP A 380 8.13 2.67 -23.03
N ALA A 381 8.92 2.98 -22.00
CA ALA A 381 10.36 2.73 -22.02
C ALA A 381 10.69 1.23 -22.07
N GLN A 382 9.96 0.40 -21.32
CA GLN A 382 10.11 -1.05 -21.37
C GLN A 382 9.79 -1.64 -22.74
N GLN A 383 8.73 -1.16 -23.41
CA GLN A 383 8.41 -1.57 -24.78
C GLN A 383 9.50 -1.13 -25.77
N GLY A 384 10.03 0.08 -25.61
CA GLY A 384 11.14 0.59 -26.40
C GLY A 384 12.41 -0.27 -26.29
N ARG A 385 12.67 -0.86 -25.12
CA ARG A 385 13.77 -1.82 -24.95
C ARG A 385 13.53 -3.14 -25.66
N LYS A 386 12.33 -3.72 -25.52
CA LYS A 386 12.00 -4.99 -26.19
C LYS A 386 12.16 -4.91 -27.71
N ARG A 387 11.84 -3.76 -28.31
CA ARG A 387 12.03 -3.50 -29.76
C ARG A 387 13.50 -3.35 -30.19
N LYS A 388 14.42 -3.07 -29.27
CA LYS A 388 15.86 -2.89 -29.54
C LYS A 388 16.71 -4.11 -29.18
N ALA A 389 16.14 -5.11 -28.52
CA ALA A 389 16.83 -6.37 -28.29
C ALA A 389 16.98 -7.11 -29.63
N PRO A 390 18.19 -7.53 -30.03
CA PRO A 390 18.37 -8.34 -31.23
C PRO A 390 17.59 -9.64 -31.08
N GLU A 391 16.87 -10.06 -32.13
CA GLU A 391 16.29 -11.41 -32.19
C GLU A 391 17.42 -12.41 -31.95
N ALA A 392 17.23 -13.29 -30.98
CA ALA A 392 18.17 -14.38 -30.74
C ALA A 392 18.32 -15.18 -32.04
N PRO A 393 19.55 -15.51 -32.48
CA PRO A 393 19.72 -16.33 -33.66
C PRO A 393 19.00 -17.65 -33.44
N GLU A 394 18.09 -18.01 -34.35
CA GLU A 394 17.46 -19.32 -34.39
C GLU A 394 18.58 -20.38 -34.41
N ALA A 395 18.53 -21.29 -33.43
CA ALA A 395 19.48 -22.39 -33.27
C ALA A 395 19.07 -23.61 -34.09
#